data_AF-A0A0H4CF36-F1
#
_entry.id   AF-A0A0H4CF36-F1
#
_cell.length_a   1.000
_cell.length_b   1.000
_cell.length_c   1.000
_cell.angle_alpha   90.00
_cell.angle_beta   90.00
_cell.angle_gamma   90.00
#
_symmetry.space_group_name_H-M   'P 1'
#
loop_
_entity.id
_entity.type
_entity.pdbx_description
1 polymer ?
#
loop_
_entity_poly.entity_id
_entity_poly.type
_entity_poly.pdbx_seq_one_letter_code
_entity_poly.pdbx_strand_id
1 'polypeptide(L)'
;MRFASGRSGRSVRVRRMTDDAPACPECSQPMKFGGFLLAKREDDGRRTCRALWKCAGRHVWWRWADRPEEPLEACPMPELFR
;
A
#
# COMPACT_ATOMS: atom_id res chain seq x y z
N MET A 1 33.77 30.46 -19.93
CA MET A 1 32.30 30.67 -19.97
C MET A 1 31.74 29.57 -20.88
N ARG A 2 30.84 28.65 -20.52
CA ARG A 2 29.96 28.37 -19.38
C ARG A 2 29.80 26.84 -19.30
N PHE A 3 29.77 26.28 -18.09
CA PHE A 3 29.25 24.93 -17.85
C PHE A 3 27.73 24.94 -18.06
N ALA A 4 27.19 23.94 -18.74
CA ALA A 4 25.76 23.65 -18.70
C ALA A 4 25.59 22.16 -18.38
N SER A 5 25.54 21.89 -17.07
CA SER A 5 25.39 20.60 -16.45
C SER A 5 24.07 19.92 -16.84
N GLY A 6 24.13 18.61 -17.09
CA GLY A 6 23.01 17.79 -17.53
C GLY A 6 21.83 17.80 -16.57
N ARG A 7 20.61 17.78 -17.13
CA ARG A 7 19.39 17.48 -16.39
C ARG A 7 19.40 16.00 -16.05
N SER A 8 19.89 15.67 -14.86
CA SER A 8 19.67 14.37 -14.23
C SER A 8 18.18 14.26 -13.90
N GLY A 9 17.41 13.70 -14.83
CA GLY A 9 16.05 13.24 -14.52
C GLY A 9 16.17 12.16 -13.47
N ARG A 10 15.75 12.44 -12.23
CA ARG A 10 15.58 11.42 -11.20
C ARG A 10 14.55 10.43 -11.71
N SER A 11 14.99 9.30 -12.26
CA SER A 11 14.13 8.17 -12.54
C SER A 11 13.50 7.74 -11.22
N VAL A 12 12.24 8.13 -11.00
CA VAL A 12 11.42 7.57 -9.94
C VAL A 12 11.27 6.09 -10.31
N ARG A 13 12.01 5.21 -9.64
CA ARG A 13 11.84 3.76 -9.81
C ARG A 13 10.44 3.44 -9.29
N VAL A 14 9.50 3.27 -10.22
CA VAL A 14 8.19 2.70 -9.92
C VAL A 14 8.45 1.24 -9.54
N ARG A 15 8.49 0.95 -8.24
CA ARG A 15 8.56 -0.45 -7.78
C ARG A 15 7.31 -1.15 -8.31
N ARG A 16 7.51 -2.25 -9.06
CA ARG A 16 6.41 -3.14 -9.45
C ARG A 16 5.73 -3.60 -8.16
N MET A 17 4.44 -3.33 -8.00
CA MET A 17 3.65 -3.73 -6.82
C MET A 17 3.33 -5.23 -6.78
N THR A 18 4.07 -6.06 -7.53
CA THR A 18 3.95 -7.52 -7.57
C THR A 18 4.93 -8.23 -6.64
N ASP A 19 5.62 -7.51 -5.75
CA ASP A 19 6.53 -8.12 -4.78
C ASP A 19 5.71 -8.60 -3.57
N ASP A 20 5.54 -9.93 -3.53
CA ASP A 20 4.83 -10.78 -2.59
C ASP A 20 3.55 -10.22 -1.93
N ALA A 21 2.42 -10.81 -2.34
CA ALA A 21 1.19 -10.72 -1.57
C ALA A 21 1.48 -11.02 -0.09
N PRO A 22 1.15 -10.11 0.84
CA PRO A 22 1.49 -10.30 2.24
C PRO A 22 0.76 -11.54 2.77
N ALA A 23 1.36 -12.18 3.78
CA ALA A 23 0.67 -13.19 4.57
C ALA A 23 -0.27 -12.49 5.56
N CYS A 24 -1.45 -13.08 5.78
CA CYS A 24 -2.38 -12.62 6.79
C CYS A 24 -1.78 -12.77 8.19
N PRO A 25 -1.72 -11.72 9.03
CA PRO A 25 -1.19 -11.81 10.38
C PRO A 25 -1.90 -12.83 11.29
N GLU A 26 -3.17 -13.11 11.02
CA GLU A 26 -4.01 -14.01 11.84
C GLU A 26 -3.87 -15.49 11.45
N CYS A 27 -3.89 -15.79 10.14
CA CYS A 27 -3.95 -17.17 9.66
C CYS A 27 -2.75 -17.59 8.80
N SER A 28 -1.79 -16.68 8.62
CA SER A 28 -0.59 -16.87 7.78
C SER A 28 -0.86 -17.23 6.32
N GLN A 29 -2.12 -17.19 5.87
CA GLN A 29 -2.51 -17.49 4.51
C GLN A 29 -2.13 -16.34 3.56
N PRO A 30 -1.80 -16.64 2.30
CA PRO A 30 -1.53 -15.62 1.30
C PRO A 30 -2.77 -14.74 1.08
N MET A 31 -2.56 -13.43 1.01
CA MET A 31 -3.64 -12.47 0.80
C MET A 31 -3.82 -12.14 -0.68
N LYS A 32 -5.05 -11.83 -1.07
CA LYS A 32 -5.37 -11.28 -2.38
C LYS A 32 -5.55 -9.78 -2.27
N PHE A 33 -5.06 -9.05 -3.27
CA PHE A 33 -5.31 -7.63 -3.39
C PHE A 33 -6.80 -7.37 -3.61
N GLY A 34 -7.37 -6.46 -2.81
CA GLY A 34 -8.79 -6.13 -2.80
C GLY A 34 -9.13 -4.77 -3.42
N GLY A 35 -8.12 -3.96 -3.77
CA GLY A 35 -8.32 -2.63 -4.35
C GLY A 35 -7.65 -1.52 -3.55
N PHE A 36 -7.97 -0.27 -3.90
CA PHE A 36 -7.50 0.91 -3.18
C PHE A 36 -8.68 1.64 -2.54
N LEU A 37 -8.50 2.06 -1.29
CA LEU A 37 -9.43 2.95 -0.59
C LEU A 37 -8.75 4.30 -0.37
N LEU A 38 -9.38 5.39 -0.77
CA LEU A 38 -8.90 6.73 -0.44
C LEU A 38 -9.20 7.03 1.03
N ALA A 39 -8.17 7.28 1.83
CA ALA A 39 -8.29 7.63 3.25
C ALA A 39 -7.46 8.88 3.57
N LYS A 40 -7.90 9.65 4.56
CA LYS A 40 -7.07 10.71 5.14
C LYS A 40 -6.09 10.07 6.12
N ARG A 41 -4.79 10.32 5.96
CA ARG A 41 -3.77 9.95 6.93
C ARG A 41 -3.74 11.04 8.00
N GLU A 42 -3.94 10.66 9.26
CA GLU A 42 -4.00 11.62 10.35
C GLU A 42 -2.65 12.30 10.58
N ASP A 43 -1.54 11.54 10.47
CA ASP A 43 -0.17 12.03 10.71
C ASP A 43 0.23 13.24 9.86
N ASP A 44 -0.12 13.25 8.57
CA ASP A 44 0.27 14.29 7.61
C ASP A 44 -0.92 15.06 7.03
N GLY A 45 -2.15 14.71 7.43
CA GLY A 45 -3.39 15.28 6.94
C GLY A 45 -3.70 15.02 5.46
N ARG A 46 -2.85 14.27 4.74
CA ARG A 46 -3.00 14.05 3.30
C ARG A 46 -4.03 12.96 3.02
N ARG A 47 -4.69 13.06 1.86
CA ARG A 47 -5.52 11.98 1.33
C ARG A 47 -4.64 11.08 0.47
N THR A 48 -4.52 9.83 0.89
CA THR A 48 -3.65 8.84 0.25
C THR A 48 -4.41 7.52 0.13
N CYS A 49 -4.04 6.68 -0.83
CA CYS A 49 -4.66 5.39 -1.01
C CYS A 49 -4.13 4.38 0.02
N ARG A 50 -5.04 3.66 0.67
CA ARG A 50 -4.79 2.40 1.37
C ARG A 50 -4.95 1.25 0.38
N ALA A 51 -3.94 0.38 0.29
CA ALA A 51 -4.02 -0.89 -0.42
C ALA A 51 -4.75 -1.91 0.45
N LEU A 52 -5.86 -2.45 -0.06
CA LEU A 52 -6.67 -3.44 0.63
C LEU A 52 -6.18 -4.85 0.34
N TRP A 53 -6.16 -5.69 1.37
CA TRP A 53 -5.75 -7.08 1.30
C TRP A 53 -6.79 -7.96 2.00
N LYS A 54 -7.13 -9.09 1.38
CA LYS A 54 -8.06 -10.06 1.96
C LYS A 54 -7.54 -11.49 1.87
N CYS A 55 -7.68 -12.25 2.95
CA CYS A 55 -7.32 -13.67 2.97
C CYS A 55 -8.55 -14.56 2.73
N ALA A 56 -8.34 -15.87 2.49
CA ALA A 56 -9.43 -16.84 2.35
C ALA A 56 -10.30 -16.97 3.62
N GLY A 57 -9.72 -16.69 4.80
CA GLY A 57 -10.42 -16.64 6.08
C GLY A 57 -11.24 -15.37 6.32
N ARG A 58 -11.46 -14.54 5.28
CA ARG A 58 -12.23 -13.27 5.33
C ARG A 58 -11.64 -12.16 6.21
N HIS A 59 -10.42 -12.32 6.74
CA HIS A 59 -9.72 -11.20 7.36
C HIS A 59 -9.36 -10.14 6.33
N VAL A 60 -9.63 -8.88 6.67
CA VAL A 60 -9.40 -7.70 5.85
C VAL A 60 -8.35 -6.82 6.52
N TRP A 61 -7.27 -6.57 5.81
CA TRP A 61 -6.16 -5.74 6.26
C TRP A 61 -5.87 -4.68 5.21
N TRP A 62 -5.20 -3.62 5.61
CA TRP A 62 -4.76 -2.59 4.69
C TRP A 62 -3.39 -2.02 5.06
N ARG A 63 -2.72 -1.37 4.12
CA ARG A 63 -1.51 -0.55 4.37
C ARG A 63 -1.51 0.64 3.45
N TRP A 64 -0.70 1.65 3.74
CA TRP A 64 -0.54 2.79 2.84
C TRP A 64 0.12 2.35 1.52
N ALA A 65 -0.50 2.70 0.39
CA ALA A 65 -0.01 2.30 -0.93
C ALA A 65 1.33 2.98 -1.29
N ASP A 66 1.57 4.17 -0.74
CA ASP A 66 2.82 4.92 -0.88
C ASP A 66 3.91 4.45 0.09
N ARG A 67 3.59 3.55 1.03
CA ARG A 67 4.51 3.00 2.04
C ARG A 67 4.33 1.49 2.20
N PRO A 68 4.65 0.69 1.16
CA PRO A 68 4.45 -0.75 1.18
C PRO A 68 5.27 -1.49 2.26
N GLU A 69 6.35 -0.89 2.74
CA GLU A 69 7.18 -1.39 3.84
C GLU A 69 6.53 -1.25 5.23
N GLU A 70 5.50 -0.41 5.37
CA GLU A 70 4.78 -0.30 6.64
C GLU A 70 3.93 -1.55 6.93
N PRO A 71 3.72 -1.89 8.22
CA PRO A 71 2.92 -3.05 8.61
C PRO A 71 1.50 -2.99 8.07
N LEU A 72 0.89 -4.18 7.94
CA LEU A 72 -0.55 -4.26 7.74
C LEU A 72 -1.28 -3.80 9.01
N GLU A 73 -2.26 -2.92 8.81
CA GLU A 73 -3.18 -2.46 9.84
C GLU A 73 -4.55 -3.09 9.65
N ALA A 74 -5.26 -3.29 10.76
CA ALA A 74 -6.63 -3.80 10.73
C ALA A 74 -7.56 -2.80 10.03
N CYS A 75 -8.41 -3.29 9.13
CA CYS A 75 -9.46 -2.46 8.57
C CYS A 75 -10.56 -2.26 9.64
N PRO A 76 -10.90 -1.01 10.03
CA PRO A 76 -11.93 -0.72 11.02
C PRO A 76 -13.34 -1.05 10.52
N MET A 77 -13.51 -1.19 9.20
CA MET A 77 -14.80 -1.49 8.56
C MET A 77 -14.67 -2.71 7.64
N PRO A 78 -14.32 -3.90 8.16
CA PRO A 78 -14.07 -5.09 7.33
C PRO A 78 -15.33 -5.53 6.57
N GLU A 79 -16.49 -5.23 7.13
CA GLU A 79 -17.83 -5.53 6.62
C GLU A 79 -18.12 -4.92 5.25
N LEU A 80 -17.45 -3.81 4.89
CA LEU A 80 -17.61 -3.17 3.57
C LEU A 80 -16.95 -3.94 2.42
N PHE A 81 -16.13 -4.95 2.73
CA PHE A 81 -15.27 -5.65 1.77
C PHE A 81 -15.49 -7.17 1.74
N ARG A 82 -16.66 -7.62 2.21
CA ARG A 82 -17.07 -9.03 2.26
C ARG A 82 -17.16 -9.70 0.89
#